data_AF-A0A8C5KU04-F1
#
_entry.id   AF-A0A8C5KU04-F1
#
_cell.length_a   1.000
_cell.length_b   1.000
_cell.length_c   1.000
_cell.angle_alpha   90.00
_cell.angle_beta   90.00
_cell.angle_gamma   90.00
#
_symmetry.space_group_name_H-M   'P 1'
#
loop_
_entity.id
_entity.type
_entity.pdbx_description
1 polymer ?
#
loop_
_entity_poly.entity_id
_entity_poly.type
_entity_poly.pdbx_seq_one_letter_code
_entity_poly.pdbx_strand_id
1 'polypeptide(L)'
;MEDLGKTFSSEEEEANYWKDLAMTYKRIRRRKYEAELETQLQQIETRKRELLSQNNCLRMELETIKEKFETQHFEGYQQISALEDDLAQTKAIKDQLQKYIRELEQANDDLERAKQAAIMSLEDFDELDEKENLLESVQRLKDEARDLRQELAVQQKQEKPRTPVPGSGAAERTDTAVQATGSVRSTPVAHRGPGSGLSTPAAFRHGLDSSNSGTPVTPAARISALNIVGDLLRKVGALESRLSPSRTSGPASGRGNKSRDSSGRRSGGTSVPLGDKGLGKRVEFGKPPSQPCSPVLWPAQGVKLLL
;
A
#
# COMPACT_ATOMS: atom_id res chain seq x y z
N MET A 1 79.48 39.41 25.76
CA MET A 1 80.47 39.96 24.80
C MET A 1 81.40 40.86 25.58
N GLU A 2 82.25 40.26 26.42
CA GLU A 2 82.86 40.94 27.58
C GLU A 2 84.40 40.81 27.63
N ASP A 3 85.03 40.33 26.56
CA ASP A 3 86.41 39.82 26.60
C ASP A 3 87.49 40.82 26.16
N LEU A 4 87.10 42.03 25.73
CA LEU A 4 87.98 43.08 25.21
C LEU A 4 88.85 43.77 26.29
N GLY A 5 88.88 43.23 27.51
CA GLY A 5 89.68 43.71 28.64
C GLY A 5 90.58 42.65 29.27
N LYS A 6 90.83 41.52 28.59
CA LYS A 6 91.69 40.44 29.09
C LYS A 6 93.17 40.80 28.86
N THR A 7 93.91 41.04 29.95
CA THR A 7 95.37 41.22 29.93
C THR A 7 96.05 39.92 30.34
N PHE A 8 96.96 39.42 29.50
CA PHE A 8 97.71 38.19 29.75
C PHE A 8 99.11 38.47 30.31
N SER A 9 99.62 37.56 31.12
CA SER A 9 100.93 37.64 31.79
C SER A 9 102.07 37.06 30.94
N SER A 10 101.72 36.28 29.91
CA SER A 10 102.62 35.58 29.00
C SER A 10 101.89 35.26 27.69
N GLU A 11 102.61 35.22 26.57
CA GLU A 11 102.09 34.76 25.26
C GLU A 11 101.52 33.33 25.34
N GLU A 12 102.07 32.48 26.22
CA GLU A 12 101.56 31.12 26.44
C GLU A 12 100.21 31.11 27.17
N GLU A 13 99.98 32.07 28.07
CA GLU A 13 98.68 32.23 28.75
C GLU A 13 97.61 32.69 27.75
N GLU A 14 97.93 33.65 26.89
CA GLU A 14 97.06 34.09 25.79
C GLU A 14 96.77 32.95 24.80
N ALA A 15 97.81 32.26 24.33
CA ALA A 15 97.67 31.17 23.37
C ALA A 15 96.82 30.02 23.92
N ASN A 16 96.89 29.73 25.23
CA ASN A 16 96.05 28.71 25.87
C ASN A 16 94.62 29.21 26.09
N TYR A 17 94.43 30.48 26.47
CA TYR A 17 93.11 31.09 26.59
C TYR A 17 92.31 31.03 25.27
N TRP A 18 92.90 31.42 24.15
CA TRP A 18 92.22 31.38 22.85
C TRP A 18 91.94 29.94 22.37
N LYS A 19 92.80 28.96 22.69
CA LYS A 19 92.53 27.53 22.42
C LYS A 19 91.31 27.03 23.20
N ASP A 20 91.23 27.32 24.50
CA ASP A 20 90.11 26.91 25.34
C ASP A 20 88.81 27.62 24.97
N LEU A 21 88.87 28.91 24.60
CA LEU A 21 87.72 29.66 24.10
C LEU A 21 87.22 29.06 22.77
N ALA A 22 88.12 28.74 21.82
CA ALA A 22 87.75 28.06 20.58
C ALA A 22 87.17 26.66 20.82
N MET A 23 87.73 25.89 21.75
CA MET A 23 87.24 24.55 22.12
C MET A 23 85.89 24.60 22.83
N THR A 24 85.66 25.57 23.71
CA THR A 24 84.36 25.77 24.36
C THR A 24 83.29 26.22 23.37
N TYR A 25 83.58 27.14 22.45
CA TYR A 25 82.66 27.48 21.35
C TYR A 25 82.36 26.29 20.44
N LYS A 26 83.38 25.48 20.06
CA LYS A 26 83.19 24.25 19.27
C LYS A 26 82.28 23.25 20.00
N ARG A 27 82.48 23.07 21.31
CA ARG A 27 81.65 22.23 22.18
C ARG A 27 80.21 22.74 22.31
N ILE A 28 80.01 24.05 22.44
CA ILE A 28 78.67 24.67 22.50
C ILE A 28 77.95 24.54 21.16
N ARG A 29 78.63 24.79 20.03
CA ARG A 29 78.06 24.62 18.68
C ARG A 29 77.64 23.17 18.42
N ARG A 30 78.49 22.19 18.81
CA ARG A 30 78.15 20.76 18.75
C ARG A 30 76.89 20.45 19.58
N ARG A 31 76.84 20.86 20.86
CA ARG A 31 75.68 20.62 21.73
C ARG A 31 74.38 21.23 21.22
N LYS A 32 74.44 22.42 20.60
CA LYS A 32 73.25 23.05 19.98
C LYS A 32 72.71 22.19 18.83
N TYR A 33 73.58 21.69 17.96
CA TYR A 33 73.20 20.81 16.85
C TYR A 33 72.69 19.45 17.33
N GLU A 34 73.30 18.87 18.37
CA GLU A 34 72.81 17.63 19.02
C GLU A 34 71.37 17.81 19.56
N ALA A 35 71.07 18.94 20.22
CA ALA A 35 69.73 19.24 20.73
C ALA A 35 68.69 19.54 19.62
N GLU A 36 69.13 20.09 18.49
CA GLU A 36 68.29 20.34 17.31
C GLU A 36 67.92 19.03 16.60
N LEU A 37 68.87 18.09 16.46
CA LEU A 37 68.59 16.74 15.96
C LEU A 37 67.65 15.97 16.90
N GLU A 38 67.87 16.05 18.21
CA GLU A 38 67.03 15.40 19.23
C GLU A 38 65.57 15.90 19.17
N THR A 39 65.36 17.22 19.05
CA THR A 39 64.00 17.79 18.93
C THR A 39 63.32 17.43 17.59
N GLN A 40 64.07 17.35 16.50
CA GLN A 40 63.55 16.82 15.22
C GLN A 40 63.15 15.34 15.33
N LEU A 41 63.98 14.50 15.97
CA LEU A 41 63.68 13.09 16.21
C LEU A 41 62.40 12.93 17.03
N GLN A 42 62.28 13.63 18.17
CA GLN A 42 61.10 13.59 19.04
C GLN A 42 59.82 14.06 18.32
N GLN A 43 59.92 15.05 17.43
CA GLN A 43 58.80 15.49 16.59
C GLN A 43 58.37 14.40 15.60
N ILE A 44 59.32 13.75 14.93
CA ILE A 44 59.06 12.65 13.98
C ILE A 44 58.46 11.44 14.70
N GLU A 45 59.00 11.05 15.86
CA GLU A 45 58.46 9.95 16.66
C GLU A 45 57.05 10.23 17.19
N THR A 46 56.79 11.46 17.63
CA THR A 46 55.45 11.87 18.09
C THR A 46 54.45 11.82 16.94
N ARG A 47 54.80 12.35 15.75
CA ARG A 47 53.97 12.26 14.54
C ARG A 47 53.76 10.82 14.09
N LYS A 48 54.77 9.96 14.18
CA LYS A 48 54.66 8.51 13.90
C LYS A 48 53.69 7.84 14.87
N ARG A 49 53.77 8.13 16.17
CA ARG A 49 52.87 7.60 17.21
C ARG A 49 51.43 8.04 16.98
N GLU A 50 51.23 9.30 16.60
CA GLU A 50 49.91 9.84 16.27
C GLU A 50 49.31 9.20 15.01
N LEU A 51 50.07 9.09 13.90
CA LEU A 51 49.63 8.43 12.68
C LEU A 51 49.28 6.94 12.89
N LEU A 52 50.03 6.24 13.75
CA LEU A 52 49.70 4.86 14.12
C LEU A 52 48.40 4.79 14.94
N SER A 53 48.15 5.75 15.84
CA SER A 53 46.89 5.84 16.58
C SER A 53 45.71 6.12 15.64
N GLN A 54 45.84 7.11 14.75
CA GLN A 54 44.82 7.44 13.75
C GLN A 54 44.53 6.25 12.81
N ASN A 55 45.56 5.53 12.36
CA ASN A 55 45.38 4.32 11.55
C ASN A 55 44.62 3.21 12.30
N ASN A 56 44.88 3.04 13.60
CA ASN A 56 44.15 2.07 14.42
C ASN A 56 42.68 2.46 14.59
N CYS A 57 42.38 3.73 14.90
CA CYS A 57 41.00 4.24 14.98
C CYS A 57 40.25 4.02 13.66
N LEU A 58 40.83 4.42 12.52
CA LEU A 58 40.23 4.23 11.20
C LEU A 58 39.99 2.75 10.86
N ARG A 59 40.86 1.84 11.29
CA ARG A 59 40.64 0.39 11.13
C ARG A 59 39.48 -0.12 11.98
N MET A 60 39.34 0.36 13.22
CA MET A 60 38.20 0.01 14.08
C MET A 60 36.89 0.60 13.54
N GLU A 61 36.91 1.82 13.02
CA GLU A 61 35.75 2.45 12.35
C GLU A 61 35.33 1.68 11.10
N LEU A 62 36.28 1.26 10.26
CA LEU A 62 36.00 0.43 9.07
C LEU A 62 35.36 -0.91 9.42
N GLU A 63 35.87 -1.64 10.42
CA GLU A 63 35.25 -2.91 10.84
C GLU A 63 33.87 -2.68 11.47
N THR A 64 33.70 -1.61 12.27
CA THR A 64 32.40 -1.23 12.84
C THR A 64 31.36 -0.87 11.76
N ILE A 65 31.78 -0.24 10.66
CA ILE A 65 30.91 0.08 9.52
C ILE A 65 30.57 -1.21 8.73
N LYS A 66 31.55 -2.10 8.55
CA LYS A 66 31.38 -3.39 7.87
C LYS A 66 30.43 -4.32 8.64
N GLU A 67 30.59 -4.47 9.96
CA GLU A 67 29.68 -5.23 10.82
C GLU A 67 28.24 -4.69 10.75
N LYS A 68 28.07 -3.36 10.75
CA LYS A 68 26.75 -2.71 10.59
C LYS A 68 26.14 -2.93 9.21
N PHE A 69 26.95 -2.96 8.16
CA PHE A 69 26.48 -3.28 6.81
C PHE A 69 26.07 -4.76 6.70
N GLU A 70 26.90 -5.68 7.21
CA GLU A 70 26.64 -7.12 7.19
C GLU A 70 25.37 -7.49 7.99
N THR A 71 25.18 -6.89 9.18
CA THR A 71 23.95 -7.07 9.98
C THR A 71 22.71 -6.49 9.31
N GLN A 72 22.75 -5.24 8.82
CA GLN A 72 21.62 -4.64 8.10
C GLN A 72 21.27 -5.39 6.81
N HIS A 73 22.27 -5.88 6.07
CA HIS A 73 22.05 -6.70 4.87
C HIS A 73 21.40 -8.04 5.22
N PHE A 74 21.84 -8.71 6.29
CA PHE A 74 21.25 -9.96 6.75
C PHE A 74 19.81 -9.77 7.26
N GLU A 75 19.55 -8.73 8.05
CA GLU A 75 18.19 -8.37 8.51
C GLU A 75 17.26 -8.08 7.33
N GLY A 76 17.71 -7.27 6.36
CA GLY A 76 16.94 -6.95 5.15
C GLY A 76 16.66 -8.19 4.30
N TYR A 77 17.64 -9.08 4.14
CA TYR A 77 17.48 -10.34 3.41
C TYR A 77 16.43 -11.26 4.07
N GLN A 78 16.48 -11.42 5.40
CA GLN A 78 15.47 -12.22 6.11
C GLN A 78 14.07 -11.60 6.07
N GLN A 79 13.96 -10.26 6.12
CA GLN A 79 12.68 -9.56 5.96
C GLN A 79 12.09 -9.77 4.56
N ILE A 80 12.92 -9.72 3.50
CA ILE A 80 12.48 -10.00 2.13
C ILE A 80 12.00 -11.45 2.01
N SER A 81 12.79 -12.43 2.47
CA SER A 81 12.42 -13.86 2.41
C SER A 81 11.09 -14.14 3.11
N ALA A 82 10.88 -13.59 4.31
CA ALA A 82 9.62 -13.77 5.04
C ALA A 82 8.41 -13.14 4.31
N LEU A 83 8.60 -11.97 3.70
CA LEU A 83 7.54 -11.32 2.90
C LEU A 83 7.26 -12.07 1.59
N GLU A 84 8.25 -12.74 1.01
CA GLU A 84 8.06 -13.62 -0.16
C GLU A 84 7.28 -14.89 0.21
N ASP A 85 7.56 -15.50 1.35
CA ASP A 85 6.82 -16.65 1.90
C ASP A 85 5.35 -16.28 2.25
N ASP A 86 5.12 -15.18 2.97
CA ASP A 86 3.78 -14.67 3.29
C ASP A 86 2.97 -14.37 2.01
N LEU A 87 3.62 -13.81 0.99
CA LEU A 87 3.02 -13.51 -0.31
C LEU A 87 2.71 -14.78 -1.11
N ALA A 88 3.54 -15.81 -1.01
CA ALA A 88 3.26 -17.13 -1.59
C ALA A 88 2.09 -17.83 -0.87
N GLN A 89 2.06 -17.81 0.46
CA GLN A 89 0.95 -18.33 1.27
C GLN A 89 -0.37 -17.61 0.95
N THR A 90 -0.35 -16.27 0.87
CA THR A 90 -1.53 -15.46 0.54
C THR A 90 -2.08 -15.78 -0.86
N LYS A 91 -1.21 -16.02 -1.85
CA LYS A 91 -1.62 -16.50 -3.18
C LYS A 91 -2.27 -17.89 -3.10
N ALA A 92 -1.66 -18.84 -2.39
CA ALA A 92 -2.19 -20.19 -2.25
C ALA A 92 -3.59 -20.20 -1.59
N ILE A 93 -3.79 -19.42 -0.52
CA ILE A 93 -5.09 -19.26 0.15
C ILE A 93 -6.12 -18.62 -0.80
N LYS A 94 -5.73 -17.55 -1.51
CA LYS A 94 -6.60 -16.91 -2.53
C LYS A 94 -7.04 -17.90 -3.60
N ASP A 95 -6.14 -18.72 -4.10
CA ASP A 95 -6.44 -19.64 -5.21
C ASP A 95 -7.27 -20.85 -4.72
N GLN A 96 -7.09 -21.30 -3.47
CA GLN A 96 -8.01 -22.23 -2.79
C GLN A 96 -9.42 -21.64 -2.64
N LEU A 97 -9.55 -20.38 -2.19
CA LEU A 97 -10.84 -19.70 -2.09
C LEU A 97 -11.50 -19.52 -3.46
N GLN A 98 -10.73 -19.25 -4.53
CA GLN A 98 -11.26 -19.20 -5.90
C GLN A 98 -11.74 -20.58 -6.40
N LYS A 99 -11.11 -21.68 -5.98
CA LYS A 99 -11.60 -23.03 -6.26
C LYS A 99 -12.90 -23.31 -5.52
N TYR A 100 -12.96 -22.99 -4.22
CA TYR A 100 -14.15 -23.19 -3.39
C TYR A 100 -15.36 -22.38 -3.85
N ILE A 101 -15.15 -21.15 -4.34
CA ILE A 101 -16.22 -20.34 -4.96
C ILE A 101 -16.85 -21.08 -6.15
N ARG A 102 -16.04 -21.66 -7.06
CA ARG A 102 -16.55 -22.42 -8.22
C ARG A 102 -17.29 -23.69 -7.81
N GLU A 103 -16.85 -24.33 -6.74
CA GLU A 103 -17.51 -25.52 -6.17
C GLU A 103 -18.88 -25.16 -5.57
N LEU A 104 -19.00 -23.99 -4.93
CA LEU A 104 -20.28 -23.47 -4.45
C LEU A 104 -21.19 -22.99 -5.59
N GLU A 105 -20.63 -22.34 -6.63
CA GLU A 105 -21.35 -21.93 -7.84
C GLU A 105 -21.98 -23.15 -8.52
N GLN A 106 -21.19 -24.21 -8.77
CA GLN A 106 -21.68 -25.47 -9.35
C GLN A 106 -22.75 -26.13 -8.45
N ALA A 107 -22.53 -26.19 -7.13
CA ALA A 107 -23.50 -26.78 -6.21
C ALA A 107 -24.84 -26.01 -6.18
N ASN A 108 -24.82 -24.69 -6.42
CA ASN A 108 -26.04 -23.90 -6.57
C ASN A 108 -26.74 -24.15 -7.91
N ASP A 109 -26.00 -24.22 -9.02
CA ASP A 109 -26.56 -24.58 -10.34
C ASP A 109 -27.22 -25.97 -10.32
N ASP A 110 -26.62 -26.93 -9.61
CA ASP A 110 -27.15 -28.27 -9.42
C ASP A 110 -28.42 -28.27 -8.52
N LEU A 111 -28.44 -27.43 -7.47
CA LEU A 111 -29.60 -27.24 -6.58
C LEU A 111 -30.78 -26.54 -7.30
N GLU A 112 -30.51 -25.52 -8.10
CA GLU A 112 -31.55 -24.85 -8.91
C GLU A 112 -32.14 -25.80 -9.95
N ARG A 113 -31.31 -26.66 -10.58
CA ARG A 113 -31.79 -27.70 -11.49
C ARG A 113 -32.64 -28.75 -10.79
N ALA A 114 -32.24 -29.20 -9.60
CA ALA A 114 -33.04 -30.12 -8.78
C ALA A 114 -34.38 -29.51 -8.36
N LYS A 115 -34.39 -28.21 -8.00
CA LYS A 115 -35.61 -27.46 -7.69
C LYS A 115 -36.55 -27.34 -8.90
N GLN A 116 -36.03 -27.03 -10.08
CA GLN A 116 -36.82 -26.98 -11.32
C GLN A 116 -37.47 -28.34 -11.62
N ALA A 117 -36.69 -29.42 -11.54
CA ALA A 117 -37.21 -30.78 -11.75
C ALA A 117 -38.27 -31.18 -10.71
N ALA A 118 -38.13 -30.75 -9.45
CA ALA A 118 -39.11 -30.99 -8.40
C ALA A 118 -40.42 -30.20 -8.59
N ILE A 119 -40.36 -29.00 -9.21
CA ILE A 119 -41.55 -28.23 -9.58
C ILE A 119 -42.29 -28.91 -10.73
N MET A 120 -41.59 -29.29 -11.81
CA MET A 120 -42.20 -30.03 -12.93
C MET A 120 -42.84 -31.34 -12.48
N SER A 121 -42.19 -32.09 -11.58
CA SER A 121 -42.75 -33.33 -11.02
C SER A 121 -43.95 -33.12 -10.08
N LEU A 122 -44.22 -31.88 -9.65
CA LEU A 122 -45.43 -31.53 -8.91
C LEU A 122 -46.54 -31.09 -9.87
N GLU A 123 -46.21 -30.35 -10.93
CA GLU A 123 -47.11 -30.01 -12.03
C GLU A 123 -47.66 -31.29 -12.71
N ASP A 124 -46.82 -32.30 -12.92
CA ASP A 124 -47.20 -33.65 -13.39
C ASP A 124 -48.16 -34.38 -12.41
N PHE A 125 -48.12 -34.07 -11.11
CA PHE A 125 -48.96 -34.69 -10.07
C PHE A 125 -50.32 -34.00 -9.96
N ASP A 126 -50.37 -32.68 -9.94
CA ASP A 126 -51.63 -31.90 -9.99
C ASP A 126 -52.44 -32.29 -11.25
N GLU A 127 -51.75 -32.51 -12.38
CA GLU A 127 -52.36 -33.03 -13.61
C GLU A 127 -52.97 -34.44 -13.46
N LEU A 128 -52.50 -35.28 -12.53
CA LEU A 128 -53.08 -36.61 -12.26
C LEU A 128 -54.29 -36.51 -11.32
N ASP A 129 -54.21 -35.68 -10.28
CA ASP A 129 -55.32 -35.43 -9.35
C ASP A 129 -56.54 -34.84 -10.09
N GLU A 130 -56.36 -33.91 -11.04
CA GLU A 130 -57.45 -33.43 -11.89
C GLU A 130 -58.11 -34.57 -12.70
N LYS A 131 -57.30 -35.49 -13.24
CA LYS A 131 -57.81 -36.64 -14.02
C LYS A 131 -58.59 -37.62 -13.15
N GLU A 132 -58.17 -37.85 -11.90
CA GLU A 132 -58.92 -38.67 -10.93
C GLU A 132 -60.26 -38.00 -10.54
N ASN A 133 -60.25 -36.70 -10.24
CA ASN A 133 -61.46 -35.93 -9.94
C ASN A 133 -62.48 -35.93 -11.10
N LEU A 134 -62.01 -35.88 -12.36
CA LEU A 134 -62.86 -36.04 -13.54
C LEU A 134 -63.41 -37.47 -13.66
N LEU A 135 -62.62 -38.50 -13.36
CA LEU A 135 -63.06 -39.90 -13.39
C LEU A 135 -64.15 -40.19 -12.34
N GLU A 136 -64.00 -39.69 -11.11
CA GLU A 136 -65.07 -39.77 -10.10
C GLU A 136 -66.35 -39.10 -10.57
N SER A 137 -66.24 -37.88 -11.12
CA SER A 137 -67.37 -37.08 -11.59
C SER A 137 -68.12 -37.76 -12.75
N VAL A 138 -67.38 -38.34 -13.71
CA VAL A 138 -67.94 -39.14 -14.81
C VAL A 138 -68.62 -40.41 -14.30
N GLN A 139 -68.03 -41.09 -13.31
CA GLN A 139 -68.63 -42.30 -12.73
C GLN A 139 -69.93 -41.97 -11.97
N ARG A 140 -69.97 -40.88 -11.19
CA ARG A 140 -71.19 -40.40 -10.52
C ARG A 140 -72.31 -40.08 -11.51
N LEU A 141 -72.02 -39.31 -12.56
CA LEU A 141 -72.99 -39.00 -13.63
C LEU A 141 -73.48 -40.26 -14.38
N LYS A 142 -72.63 -41.28 -14.53
CA LYS A 142 -72.96 -42.58 -15.15
C LYS A 142 -73.82 -43.47 -14.23
N ASP A 143 -73.78 -43.26 -12.92
CA ASP A 143 -74.68 -43.90 -11.96
C ASP A 143 -76.02 -43.16 -11.91
N GLU A 144 -76.03 -41.83 -11.79
CA GLU A 144 -77.24 -40.99 -11.89
C GLU A 144 -78.01 -41.24 -13.21
N ALA A 145 -77.31 -41.30 -14.34
CA ALA A 145 -77.91 -41.61 -15.64
C ALA A 145 -78.40 -43.07 -15.78
N ARG A 146 -77.98 -43.99 -14.89
CA ARG A 146 -78.56 -45.34 -14.78
C ARG A 146 -79.81 -45.33 -13.94
N ASP A 147 -79.82 -44.56 -12.85
CA ASP A 147 -80.94 -44.50 -11.92
C ASP A 147 -82.12 -43.73 -12.54
N LEU A 148 -81.86 -42.63 -13.25
CA LEU A 148 -82.88 -41.94 -14.08
C LEU A 148 -83.46 -42.86 -15.17
N ARG A 149 -82.67 -43.77 -15.76
CA ARG A 149 -83.17 -44.77 -16.71
C ARG A 149 -84.03 -45.83 -16.03
N GLN A 150 -83.72 -46.21 -14.79
CA GLN A 150 -84.57 -47.09 -14.00
C GLN A 150 -85.88 -46.39 -13.62
N GLU A 151 -85.84 -45.13 -13.21
CA GLU A 151 -87.03 -44.33 -12.91
C GLU A 151 -87.94 -44.20 -14.13
N LEU A 152 -87.40 -43.81 -15.29
CA LEU A 152 -88.17 -43.74 -16.55
C LEU A 152 -88.74 -45.11 -16.95
N ALA A 153 -88.02 -46.21 -16.73
CA ALA A 153 -88.53 -47.56 -16.99
C ALA A 153 -89.63 -47.99 -15.99
N VAL A 154 -89.63 -47.46 -14.77
CA VAL A 154 -90.72 -47.63 -13.79
C VAL A 154 -91.93 -46.78 -14.19
N GLN A 155 -91.73 -45.52 -14.57
CA GLN A 155 -92.80 -44.64 -15.07
C GLN A 155 -93.48 -45.25 -16.32
N GLN A 156 -92.71 -45.74 -17.31
CA GLN A 156 -93.25 -46.43 -18.48
C GLN A 156 -94.01 -47.72 -18.15
N LYS A 157 -93.69 -48.41 -17.03
CA LYS A 157 -94.46 -49.56 -16.54
C LYS A 157 -95.74 -49.18 -15.79
N GLN A 158 -95.87 -47.93 -15.37
CA GLN A 158 -97.12 -47.38 -14.81
C GLN A 158 -98.01 -46.75 -15.90
N GLU A 159 -97.44 -46.28 -17.03
CA GLU A 159 -98.19 -45.62 -18.11
C GLU A 159 -98.48 -46.48 -19.37
N LYS A 160 -99.52 -47.33 -19.33
CA LYS A 160 -100.59 -47.42 -20.38
C LYS A 160 -101.66 -48.47 -20.00
N PRO A 161 -102.89 -48.47 -20.58
CA PRO A 161 -103.32 -47.69 -21.75
C PRO A 161 -104.68 -46.96 -21.70
N ARG A 162 -104.69 -45.70 -22.19
CA ARG A 162 -105.70 -45.16 -23.13
C ARG A 162 -105.05 -44.23 -24.19
N THR A 163 -105.83 -43.90 -25.21
CA THR A 163 -105.51 -43.25 -26.51
C THR A 163 -106.66 -42.27 -26.87
N PRO A 164 -106.75 -41.62 -28.05
CA PRO A 164 -105.77 -40.82 -28.82
C PRO A 164 -106.30 -39.48 -29.42
N VAL A 165 -105.46 -38.41 -29.52
CA VAL A 165 -105.44 -37.39 -30.64
C VAL A 165 -106.72 -36.47 -30.80
N PRO A 166 -106.81 -35.35 -31.58
CA PRO A 166 -105.86 -34.30 -32.05
C PRO A 166 -106.21 -32.81 -31.63
N GLY A 167 -105.30 -31.85 -31.94
CA GLY A 167 -105.63 -30.44 -32.31
C GLY A 167 -105.61 -29.36 -31.19
N SER A 168 -105.56 -28.04 -31.47
CA SER A 168 -105.26 -27.30 -32.72
C SER A 168 -105.06 -25.77 -32.49
N GLY A 169 -104.10 -25.13 -33.20
CA GLY A 169 -103.92 -23.66 -33.31
C GLY A 169 -103.19 -22.96 -32.14
N ALA A 170 -102.43 -21.87 -32.32
CA ALA A 170 -101.97 -21.10 -33.49
C ALA A 170 -100.52 -20.61 -33.23
N ALA A 171 -99.59 -20.53 -34.20
CA ALA A 171 -99.31 -19.37 -35.09
C ALA A 171 -99.40 -17.99 -34.38
N GLU A 172 -98.43 -17.07 -34.45
CA GLU A 172 -97.28 -16.82 -35.37
C GLU A 172 -96.28 -15.84 -34.63
N ARG A 173 -95.02 -15.49 -34.95
CA ARG A 173 -94.16 -15.41 -36.18
C ARG A 173 -92.63 -15.51 -35.86
N THR A 174 -91.79 -15.52 -36.93
CA THR A 174 -90.45 -14.88 -37.18
C THR A 174 -89.54 -14.41 -36.03
N ASP A 175 -88.20 -14.40 -36.11
CA ASP A 175 -87.19 -14.97 -37.05
C ASP A 175 -85.82 -15.00 -36.31
N THR A 176 -84.90 -15.97 -36.41
CA THR A 176 -84.15 -16.61 -37.52
C THR A 176 -82.99 -15.79 -38.14
N ALA A 177 -81.82 -15.80 -37.49
CA ALA A 177 -80.45 -15.75 -38.07
C ALA A 177 -79.46 -15.90 -36.90
N VAL A 178 -78.54 -16.88 -36.78
CA VAL A 178 -77.80 -17.74 -37.73
C VAL A 178 -76.83 -16.97 -38.62
N GLN A 179 -75.60 -16.79 -38.13
CA GLN A 179 -74.40 -17.14 -38.91
C GLN A 179 -73.37 -17.82 -38.00
N ALA A 180 -72.80 -18.93 -38.49
CA ALA A 180 -71.61 -19.54 -37.94
C ALA A 180 -70.74 -20.02 -39.11
N THR A 181 -69.52 -19.50 -39.20
CA THR A 181 -68.50 -19.98 -40.14
C THR A 181 -67.15 -19.97 -39.43
N GLY A 182 -66.55 -21.14 -39.27
CA GLY A 182 -65.15 -21.27 -38.91
C GLY A 182 -64.32 -21.63 -40.13
N SER A 183 -63.07 -21.18 -40.17
CA SER A 183 -62.00 -21.85 -40.90
C SER A 183 -60.63 -21.48 -40.32
N VAL A 184 -59.57 -22.13 -40.80
CA VAL A 184 -58.31 -22.31 -40.06
C VAL A 184 -57.09 -21.92 -40.91
N ARG A 185 -56.03 -21.48 -40.21
CA ARG A 185 -54.59 -21.77 -40.45
C ARG A 185 -53.67 -20.63 -40.92
N SER A 186 -52.46 -20.69 -40.36
CA SER A 186 -51.15 -20.26 -40.88
C SER A 186 -50.67 -18.80 -40.72
N THR A 187 -49.37 -18.73 -40.45
CA THR A 187 -48.41 -17.60 -40.42
C THR A 187 -47.86 -17.33 -41.86
N PRO A 188 -46.92 -16.39 -42.17
CA PRO A 188 -45.95 -15.69 -41.28
C PRO A 188 -45.54 -14.22 -41.66
N VAL A 189 -44.44 -13.75 -41.04
CA VAL A 189 -43.53 -12.62 -41.41
C VAL A 189 -43.90 -11.17 -41.02
N ALA A 190 -43.21 -10.72 -39.96
CA ALA A 190 -42.53 -9.44 -39.70
C ALA A 190 -43.08 -8.08 -40.23
N HIS A 191 -43.24 -7.12 -39.30
CA HIS A 191 -42.38 -5.92 -39.18
C HIS A 191 -42.53 -5.29 -37.78
N ARG A 192 -41.53 -5.42 -36.89
CA ARG A 192 -40.48 -4.41 -36.57
C ARG A 192 -40.86 -3.41 -35.45
N GLY A 193 -40.48 -3.72 -34.20
CA GLY A 193 -40.50 -2.76 -33.09
C GLY A 193 -40.24 -3.37 -31.69
N PRO A 194 -38.97 -3.54 -31.25
CA PRO A 194 -38.63 -4.00 -29.89
C PRO A 194 -38.46 -2.82 -28.91
N GLY A 195 -38.73 -3.03 -27.61
CA GLY A 195 -38.62 -1.93 -26.63
C GLY A 195 -38.96 -2.24 -25.16
N SER A 196 -38.72 -3.46 -24.64
CA SER A 196 -38.70 -3.69 -23.19
C SER A 196 -37.25 -3.65 -22.68
N GLY A 197 -37.01 -3.03 -21.52
CA GLY A 197 -35.65 -2.74 -21.04
C GLY A 197 -35.59 -2.26 -19.59
N LEU A 198 -35.84 -3.15 -18.63
CA LEU A 198 -35.50 -2.93 -17.23
C LEU A 198 -33.97 -2.97 -17.07
N SER A 199 -33.35 -1.82 -16.78
CA SER A 199 -31.89 -1.68 -16.76
C SER A 199 -31.27 -1.96 -15.39
N THR A 200 -30.99 -3.23 -15.10
CA THR A 200 -30.15 -3.64 -13.95
C THR A 200 -28.67 -3.32 -14.23
N PRO A 201 -27.95 -2.64 -13.32
CA PRO A 201 -26.54 -2.29 -13.55
C PRO A 201 -25.62 -3.49 -13.30
N ALA A 202 -24.99 -4.01 -14.37
CA ALA A 202 -24.03 -5.10 -14.29
C ALA A 202 -22.60 -4.65 -14.70
N ALA A 203 -21.62 -5.17 -13.97
CA ALA A 203 -20.19 -5.31 -14.31
C ALA A 203 -19.46 -4.17 -15.07
N PHE A 204 -18.54 -3.50 -14.36
CA PHE A 204 -17.31 -2.97 -14.97
C PHE A 204 -16.07 -3.70 -14.41
N ARG A 205 -15.38 -4.45 -15.27
CA ARG A 205 -14.03 -5.01 -15.04
C ARG A 205 -13.19 -4.91 -16.31
N HIS A 206 -12.68 -3.72 -16.60
CA HIS A 206 -11.57 -3.39 -17.50
C HIS A 206 -11.26 -1.89 -17.27
N GLY A 207 -10.04 -1.37 -17.37
CA GLY A 207 -8.73 -2.00 -17.56
C GLY A 207 -7.63 -1.06 -17.00
N LEU A 208 -6.34 -1.42 -17.15
CA LEU A 208 -5.23 -0.56 -16.75
C LEU A 208 -4.65 0.19 -17.96
N ASP A 209 -5.10 1.42 -18.17
CA ASP A 209 -4.43 2.40 -19.03
C ASP A 209 -4.62 3.82 -18.49
N SER A 210 -3.51 4.55 -18.40
CA SER A 210 -3.47 5.92 -17.86
C SER A 210 -3.38 6.93 -18.99
N SER A 211 -4.36 7.85 -19.09
CA SER A 211 -4.10 9.30 -19.22
C SER A 211 -5.36 10.17 -19.35
N ASN A 212 -5.49 11.13 -18.42
CA ASN A 212 -5.96 12.49 -18.70
C ASN A 212 -7.32 12.67 -19.43
N SER A 213 -8.44 12.25 -18.84
CA SER A 213 -9.79 12.56 -19.36
C SER A 213 -10.85 12.90 -18.29
N GLY A 214 -10.63 14.01 -17.56
CA GLY A 214 -11.70 14.98 -17.27
C GLY A 214 -13.00 14.57 -16.56
N THR A 215 -13.08 13.45 -15.83
CA THR A 215 -14.28 13.14 -15.01
C THR A 215 -14.53 14.24 -13.97
N PRO A 216 -15.71 14.88 -13.93
CA PRO A 216 -15.97 16.00 -13.04
C PRO A 216 -16.05 15.52 -11.58
N VAL A 217 -14.97 15.74 -10.82
CA VAL A 217 -14.92 15.45 -9.37
C VAL A 217 -16.09 16.12 -8.68
N THR A 218 -16.99 15.29 -8.12
CA THR A 218 -18.25 15.76 -7.51
C THR A 218 -17.97 16.75 -6.38
N PRO A 219 -18.84 17.74 -6.14
CA PRO A 219 -18.62 18.74 -5.09
C PRO A 219 -18.34 18.13 -3.72
N ALA A 220 -19.04 17.04 -3.37
CA ALA A 220 -18.82 16.29 -2.13
C ALA A 220 -17.41 15.65 -2.05
N ALA A 221 -16.93 14.99 -3.12
CA ALA A 221 -15.59 14.42 -3.17
C ALA A 221 -14.50 15.49 -3.07
N ARG A 222 -14.70 16.65 -3.71
CA ARG A 222 -13.80 17.81 -3.62
C ARG A 222 -13.71 18.37 -2.20
N ILE A 223 -14.86 18.56 -1.53
CA ILE A 223 -14.91 19.06 -0.15
C ILE A 223 -14.29 18.05 0.82
N SER A 224 -14.59 16.75 0.65
CA SER A 224 -13.99 15.68 1.46
C SER A 224 -12.47 15.65 1.34
N ALA A 225 -11.93 15.70 0.11
CA ALA A 225 -10.49 15.73 -0.12
C ALA A 225 -9.83 16.99 0.49
N LEU A 226 -10.45 18.17 0.37
CA LEU A 226 -9.94 19.40 0.97
C LEU A 226 -9.93 19.34 2.50
N ASN A 227 -10.95 18.76 3.13
CA ASN A 227 -10.96 18.56 4.59
C ASN A 227 -9.86 17.60 5.05
N ILE A 228 -9.68 16.46 4.35
CA ILE A 228 -8.63 15.47 4.65
C ILE A 228 -7.23 16.12 4.53
N VAL A 229 -6.99 16.91 3.47
CA VAL A 229 -5.74 17.67 3.30
C VAL A 229 -5.55 18.73 4.39
N GLY A 230 -6.62 19.44 4.78
CA GLY A 230 -6.58 20.42 5.87
C GLY A 230 -6.25 19.81 7.24
N ASP A 231 -6.80 18.64 7.54
CA ASP A 231 -6.50 17.90 8.78
C ASP A 231 -5.11 17.27 8.75
N LEU A 232 -4.64 16.78 7.60
CA LEU A 232 -3.26 16.34 7.42
C LEU A 232 -2.27 17.48 7.65
N LEU A 233 -2.47 18.65 7.03
CA LEU A 233 -1.60 19.82 7.24
C LEU A 233 -1.60 20.27 8.71
N ARG A 234 -2.77 20.24 9.39
CA ARG A 234 -2.87 20.57 10.82
C ARG A 234 -2.14 19.56 11.72
N LYS A 235 -2.23 18.26 11.39
CA LYS A 235 -1.50 17.18 12.09
C LYS A 235 0.01 17.28 11.84
N VAL A 236 0.44 17.58 10.61
CA VAL A 236 1.85 17.78 10.25
C VAL A 236 2.43 18.98 11.02
N GLY A 237 1.77 20.14 11.03
CA GLY A 237 2.23 21.28 11.84
C GLY A 237 2.26 20.99 13.36
N ALA A 238 1.35 20.16 13.87
CA ALA A 238 1.36 19.68 15.26
C ALA A 238 2.45 18.64 15.57
N LEU A 239 3.02 17.99 14.55
CA LEU A 239 4.18 17.11 14.65
C LEU A 239 5.49 17.90 14.47
N GLU A 240 5.58 18.78 13.48
CA GLU A 240 6.71 19.69 13.25
C GLU A 240 6.99 20.59 14.47
N SER A 241 5.95 21.11 15.11
CA SER A 241 6.08 21.86 16.39
C SER A 241 6.51 21.01 17.59
N ARG A 242 6.51 19.68 17.48
CA ARG A 242 7.06 18.73 18.46
C ARG A 242 8.42 18.13 18.06
N LEU A 243 8.83 18.30 16.81
CA LEU A 243 10.08 17.80 16.23
C LEU A 243 11.09 18.91 15.92
N SER A 244 10.66 20.18 15.92
CA SER A 244 11.52 21.35 15.83
C SER A 244 12.41 21.47 17.08
N PRO A 245 13.68 21.92 16.92
CA PRO A 245 14.75 21.08 17.48
C PRO A 245 15.06 21.30 18.96
N SER A 246 15.16 20.19 19.69
CA SER A 246 15.89 20.06 20.96
C SER A 246 17.41 20.16 20.75
N ARG A 247 17.90 21.29 20.20
CA ARG A 247 19.31 21.51 19.82
C ARG A 247 19.87 22.91 20.15
N THR A 248 19.78 23.39 21.39
CA THR A 248 20.79 24.30 21.99
C THR A 248 20.68 24.40 23.52
N SER A 249 21.30 23.48 24.25
CA SER A 249 21.80 23.74 25.61
C SER A 249 22.82 22.68 26.06
N GLY A 250 24.11 23.05 26.07
CA GLY A 250 25.15 22.30 26.75
C GLY A 250 25.05 22.44 28.29
N PRO A 251 25.81 21.67 29.06
CA PRO A 251 25.58 21.50 30.49
C PRO A 251 25.97 22.71 31.34
N ALA A 252 25.11 23.08 32.28
CA ALA A 252 25.41 24.00 33.38
C ALA A 252 25.25 23.27 34.72
N SER A 253 26.33 23.19 35.51
CA SER A 253 26.31 22.65 36.88
C SER A 253 25.73 23.71 37.83
N GLY A 254 24.68 23.37 38.62
CA GLY A 254 23.80 24.38 39.24
C GLY A 254 23.14 23.97 40.56
N ARG A 255 23.92 23.40 41.48
CA ARG A 255 23.59 23.06 42.89
C ARG A 255 22.76 24.13 43.64
N GLY A 256 21.53 23.80 44.10
CA GLY A 256 21.01 24.33 45.39
C GLY A 256 19.53 24.73 45.56
N ASN A 257 18.76 23.88 46.28
CA ASN A 257 17.83 24.18 47.38
C ASN A 257 16.52 25.03 47.24
N LYS A 258 15.45 24.44 47.83
CA LYS A 258 14.36 25.04 48.66
C LYS A 258 13.24 25.94 48.06
N SER A 259 12.04 25.35 48.08
CA SER A 259 10.90 25.73 48.96
C SER A 259 9.86 26.80 48.54
N ARG A 260 8.60 26.33 48.44
CA ARG A 260 7.32 26.98 48.80
C ARG A 260 6.73 28.14 47.93
N ASP A 261 5.69 27.75 47.19
CA ASP A 261 4.28 28.13 47.46
C ASP A 261 3.63 29.34 46.70
N SER A 262 2.30 29.25 46.62
CA SER A 262 1.28 30.24 46.24
C SER A 262 1.10 30.71 44.78
N SER A 263 0.01 30.21 44.18
CA SER A 263 -1.10 30.98 43.56
C SER A 263 -0.83 32.13 42.56
N GLY A 264 -1.43 32.09 41.34
CA GLY A 264 -1.34 33.28 40.47
C GLY A 264 -2.00 33.35 39.07
N ARG A 265 -3.18 32.76 38.82
CA ARG A 265 -4.18 33.11 37.77
C ARG A 265 -3.76 33.82 36.44
N ARG A 266 -4.32 33.25 35.35
CA ARG A 266 -4.83 33.86 34.08
C ARG A 266 -3.88 33.98 32.87
N SER A 267 -4.42 33.53 31.74
CA SER A 267 -3.86 33.58 30.39
C SER A 267 -4.48 34.72 29.56
N GLY A 268 -3.78 35.09 28.49
CA GLY A 268 -4.20 36.10 27.49
C GLY A 268 -3.21 37.26 27.42
N GLY A 269 -2.74 37.71 26.25
CA GLY A 269 -2.94 37.15 24.90
C GLY A 269 -2.37 38.08 23.82
N THR A 270 -2.29 37.58 22.58
CA THR A 270 -2.17 38.37 21.33
C THR A 270 -0.96 39.31 21.16
N SER A 271 -0.05 38.96 20.25
CA SER A 271 0.50 39.90 19.25
C SER A 271 1.31 39.17 18.17
N VAL A 272 1.38 39.75 16.97
CA VAL A 272 2.13 39.26 15.80
C VAL A 272 2.97 40.40 15.23
N PRO A 273 4.24 40.14 14.92
CA PRO A 273 4.85 40.60 13.67
C PRO A 273 5.47 39.40 12.91
N LEU A 274 5.30 39.18 11.60
CA LEU A 274 5.39 40.06 10.41
C LEU A 274 6.84 40.42 10.03
N GLY A 275 7.25 40.02 8.81
CA GLY A 275 8.62 40.07 8.27
C GLY A 275 9.07 38.67 7.83
N ASP A 276 8.82 38.19 6.61
CA ASP A 276 9.17 38.67 5.25
C ASP A 276 10.63 38.35 4.83
N LYS A 277 10.79 38.09 3.52
CA LYS A 277 12.03 37.85 2.74
C LYS A 277 12.75 36.51 2.98
N GLY A 278 12.31 35.51 2.22
CA GLY A 278 12.99 34.21 2.09
C GLY A 278 14.16 34.24 1.10
N LEU A 279 14.73 33.06 0.83
CA LEU A 279 15.66 32.82 -0.30
C LEU A 279 15.63 31.33 -0.69
N GLY A 280 14.87 30.97 -1.71
CA GLY A 280 14.87 29.60 -2.26
C GLY A 280 16.08 29.37 -3.16
N LYS A 281 16.93 28.39 -2.85
CA LYS A 281 17.97 27.88 -3.76
C LYS A 281 17.86 26.35 -3.90
N ARG A 282 17.33 25.95 -5.06
CA ARG A 282 17.30 24.58 -5.60
C ARG A 282 18.71 24.01 -5.64
N VAL A 283 18.91 22.83 -5.06
CA VAL A 283 20.12 22.02 -5.23
C VAL A 283 19.76 20.83 -6.12
N GLU A 284 20.44 20.72 -7.26
CA GLU A 284 20.34 19.53 -8.13
C GLU A 284 21.63 18.72 -8.02
N PHE A 285 21.50 17.40 -8.09
CA PHE A 285 22.63 16.49 -7.94
C PHE A 285 23.48 16.46 -9.22
N GLY A 286 24.64 17.11 -9.16
CA GLY A 286 25.68 17.03 -10.19
C GLY A 286 26.33 15.64 -10.24
N LYS A 287 26.64 15.19 -11.46
CA LYS A 287 27.30 13.90 -11.74
C LYS A 287 28.78 13.93 -11.28
N PRO A 288 29.34 12.84 -10.72
CA PRO A 288 30.71 12.86 -10.19
C PRO A 288 31.76 13.01 -11.31
N PRO A 289 32.85 13.78 -11.08
CA PRO A 289 33.92 13.93 -12.05
C PRO A 289 34.88 12.73 -12.03
N SER A 290 35.28 12.28 -13.22
CA SER A 290 36.42 11.36 -13.38
C SER A 290 37.64 12.15 -13.84
N GLN A 291 38.76 12.02 -13.12
CA GLN A 291 40.09 12.45 -13.58
C GLN A 291 41.18 11.45 -13.16
N PRO A 292 42.24 11.28 -13.97
CA PRO A 292 43.25 10.25 -13.76
C PRO A 292 44.29 10.64 -12.71
N CYS A 293 44.88 9.63 -12.07
CA CYS A 293 46.05 9.80 -11.22
C CYS A 293 47.29 10.19 -12.06
N SER A 294 48.18 11.01 -11.51
CA SER A 294 49.53 11.25 -12.02
C SER A 294 50.51 11.30 -10.85
N PRO A 295 51.70 10.67 -10.95
CA PRO A 295 52.57 10.45 -9.80
C PRO A 295 53.37 11.70 -9.42
N VAL A 296 53.56 11.90 -8.11
CA VAL A 296 54.44 12.95 -7.58
C VAL A 296 55.90 12.51 -7.66
N LEU A 297 56.70 13.25 -8.43
CA LEU A 297 58.16 13.08 -8.50
C LEU A 297 58.82 13.43 -7.16
N TRP A 298 59.64 12.52 -6.62
CA TRP A 298 60.51 12.78 -5.48
C TRP A 298 61.87 13.34 -5.95
N PRO A 299 62.43 14.37 -5.29
CA PRO A 299 63.76 14.88 -5.62
C PRO A 299 64.85 14.01 -4.99
N ALA A 300 65.45 13.12 -5.79
CA ALA A 300 66.59 12.29 -5.35
C ALA A 300 67.92 13.08 -5.42
N GLN A 301 68.44 13.51 -4.27
CA GLN A 301 69.82 14.02 -4.17
C GLN A 301 70.82 12.86 -4.17
N GLY A 302 71.27 12.45 -5.35
CA GLY A 302 72.36 11.49 -5.53
C GLY A 302 73.74 12.13 -5.35
N VAL A 303 74.46 11.74 -4.29
CA VAL A 303 75.87 12.13 -4.11
C VAL A 303 76.75 11.38 -5.10
N LYS A 304 77.36 12.09 -6.06
CA LYS A 304 78.42 11.53 -6.89
C LYS A 304 79.74 11.56 -6.14
N LEU A 305 80.19 10.41 -5.66
CA LEU A 305 81.62 10.14 -5.51
C LEU A 305 82.21 9.94 -6.91
N LEU A 306 83.30 10.64 -7.19
CA LEU A 306 84.22 10.36 -8.28
C LEU A 306 85.56 9.93 -7.67
N LEU A 307 86.24 9.00 -8.35
CA LEU A 307 87.65 8.70 -8.12
C LEU A 307 88.53 9.82 -8.68
#